data_AF-A0A091SK84-F1
#
_entry.id   AF-A0A091SK84-F1
#
_cell.length_a   1.000
_cell.length_b   1.000
_cell.length_c   1.000
_cell.angle_alpha   90.00
_cell.angle_beta   90.00
_cell.angle_gamma   90.00
#
_symmetry.space_group_name_H-M   'P 1'
#
loop_
_entity.id
_entity.type
_entity.pdbx_description
1 polymer ?
#
loop_
_entity_poly.entity_id
_entity_poly.type
_entity_poly.pdbx_seq_one_letter_code
_entity_poly.pdbx_strand_id
1 'polypeptide(L)'
;KLTATLLVTMVLCSSLGAGSADGVVPSFLQTLLEGSAEHLYTGPISQYEVDDLTRAALTALKECIDKLSPEHVKALVNLLVINS
;
A
#
# COMPACT_ATOMS: atom_id res chain seq x y z
N LYS A 1 -12.46 -6.75 -10.78
CA LYS A 1 -12.65 -6.56 -9.31
C LYS A 1 -11.86 -7.59 -8.48
N LEU A 2 -11.82 -8.87 -8.87
CA LEU A 2 -11.05 -9.92 -8.17
C LEU A 2 -9.51 -9.71 -8.23
N THR A 3 -8.99 -9.20 -9.34
CA THR A 3 -7.55 -9.07 -9.60
C THR A 3 -6.86 -8.06 -8.68
N ALA A 4 -7.54 -6.97 -8.34
CA ALA A 4 -7.01 -5.95 -7.42
C ALA A 4 -6.92 -6.49 -5.99
N THR A 5 -7.93 -7.22 -5.54
CA THR A 5 -7.92 -7.89 -4.23
C THR A 5 -6.81 -8.94 -4.16
N LEU A 6 -6.60 -9.70 -5.24
CA LEU A 6 -5.53 -10.70 -5.33
C LEU A 6 -4.14 -10.06 -5.22
N LEU A 7 -3.90 -8.95 -5.92
CA LEU A 7 -2.65 -8.19 -5.86
C LEU A 7 -2.40 -7.63 -4.46
N VAL A 8 -3.43 -7.06 -3.82
CA VAL A 8 -3.34 -6.57 -2.44
C VAL A 8 -2.99 -7.72 -1.49
N THR A 9 -3.66 -8.87 -1.57
CA THR A 9 -3.32 -10.04 -0.75
C THR A 9 -1.92 -10.58 -1.05
N MET A 10 -1.46 -10.54 -2.29
CA MET A 10 -0.14 -11.06 -2.68
C MET A 10 0.98 -10.14 -2.20
N VAL A 11 0.80 -8.82 -2.23
CA VAL A 11 1.72 -7.84 -1.65
C VAL A 11 1.78 -7.99 -0.12
N LEU A 12 0.62 -8.08 0.54
CA LEU A 12 0.51 -8.30 1.99
C LEU A 12 1.18 -9.61 2.43
N CYS A 13 0.99 -10.70 1.68
CA CYS A 13 1.59 -12.01 1.99
C CYS A 13 3.09 -12.07 1.70
N SER A 14 3.62 -11.26 0.79
CA SER A 14 5.06 -11.26 0.46
C SER A 14 5.91 -10.51 1.48
N SER A 15 5.31 -9.58 2.24
CA SER A 15 5.99 -8.89 3.36
C SER A 15 6.03 -9.68 4.66
N LEU A 16 5.24 -10.75 4.79
CA LEU A 16 5.10 -11.53 6.03
C LEU A 16 6.24 -12.55 6.25
N GLY A 17 7.23 -12.66 5.34
CA GLY A 17 8.18 -13.78 5.37
C GLY A 17 9.64 -13.58 4.93
N ALA A 18 10.12 -12.36 4.63
CA ALA A 18 11.51 -12.20 4.18
C ALA A 18 12.16 -10.92 4.72
N GLY A 19 12.99 -11.07 5.76
CA GLY A 19 13.70 -9.99 6.46
C GLY A 19 14.79 -9.29 5.65
N SER A 20 14.39 -8.40 4.72
CA SER A 20 15.35 -7.45 4.11
C SER A 20 14.76 -6.09 3.70
N ALA A 21 13.51 -5.77 4.07
CA ALA A 21 12.84 -4.50 3.77
C ALA A 21 12.02 -3.99 4.97
N ASP A 22 12.63 -4.03 6.16
CA ASP A 22 12.01 -4.03 7.50
C ASP A 22 11.16 -2.80 7.89
N GLY A 23 10.82 -1.93 6.93
CA GLY A 23 9.93 -0.78 7.14
C GLY A 23 9.31 -0.20 5.87
N VAL A 24 9.86 -0.51 4.68
CA VAL A 24 9.37 0.05 3.41
C VAL A 24 7.96 -0.45 3.10
N VAL A 25 7.69 -1.76 3.23
CA VAL A 25 6.37 -2.31 2.93
C VAL A 25 5.33 -1.88 3.97
N PRO A 26 5.57 -1.98 5.29
CA PRO A 26 4.63 -1.43 6.28
C PRO A 26 4.34 0.06 6.07
N SER A 27 5.37 0.88 5.82
CA SER A 27 5.21 2.33 5.59
C SER A 27 4.46 2.62 4.29
N PHE A 28 4.69 1.84 3.23
CA PHE A 28 3.96 1.93 1.96
C PHE A 28 2.48 1.59 2.16
N LEU A 29 2.17 0.50 2.85
CA LEU A 29 0.80 0.09 3.14
C LEU A 29 0.09 1.13 4.02
N GLN A 30 0.78 1.71 5.00
CA GLN A 30 0.23 2.80 5.79
C GLN A 30 -0.08 4.03 4.93
N THR A 31 0.86 4.44 4.07
CA THR A 31 0.66 5.55 3.14
C THR A 31 -0.47 5.27 2.14
N LEU A 32 -0.66 4.02 1.74
CA LEU A 32 -1.75 3.59 0.86
C LEU A 32 -3.12 3.72 1.53
N LEU A 33 -3.21 3.41 2.82
CA LEU A 33 -4.46 3.45 3.58
C LEU A 33 -4.82 4.85 4.07
N GLU A 34 -3.84 5.64 4.52
CA GLU A 34 -4.06 6.91 5.24
C GLU A 34 -3.55 8.14 4.47
N GLY A 35 -2.68 7.94 3.48
CA GLY A 35 -2.07 9.02 2.70
C GLY A 35 -2.83 9.35 1.42
N SER A 36 -2.12 9.96 0.48
CA SER A 36 -2.61 10.32 -0.86
C SER A 36 -1.78 9.63 -1.95
N ALA A 37 -2.25 9.70 -3.19
CA ALA A 37 -1.57 9.06 -4.31
C ALA A 37 -0.15 9.64 -4.51
N GLU A 38 0.04 10.94 -4.28
CA GLU A 38 1.35 11.57 -4.36
C GLU A 38 2.32 11.09 -3.28
N HIS A 39 1.84 10.89 -2.05
CA HIS A 39 2.67 10.40 -0.96
C HIS A 39 3.18 8.98 -1.20
N LEU A 40 2.51 8.17 -2.03
CA LEU A 40 2.97 6.83 -2.37
C LEU A 40 4.36 6.88 -3.03
N TYR A 41 4.57 7.74 -4.03
CA TYR A 41 5.82 7.80 -4.77
C TYR A 41 6.81 8.85 -4.27
N THR A 42 6.38 9.81 -3.44
CA THR A 42 7.30 10.75 -2.77
C THR A 42 7.75 10.27 -1.38
N GLY A 43 7.11 9.25 -0.83
CA GLY A 43 7.39 8.74 0.52
C GLY A 43 8.14 7.41 0.54
N PRO A 44 7.52 6.29 0.98
CA PRO A 44 8.21 5.04 1.31
C PRO A 44 9.01 4.40 0.18
N ILE A 45 8.64 4.67 -1.07
CA ILE A 45 9.32 4.16 -2.27
C ILE A 45 10.06 5.25 -3.06
N SER A 46 10.30 6.42 -2.46
CA SER A 46 11.02 7.53 -3.11
C SER A 46 12.44 7.19 -3.58
N GLN A 47 13.04 6.14 -3.01
CA GLN A 47 14.34 5.60 -3.41
C GLN A 47 14.32 4.84 -4.76
N TYR A 48 13.13 4.51 -5.28
CA TYR A 48 12.97 3.81 -6.54
C TYR A 48 12.66 4.81 -7.67
N GLU A 49 13.15 4.50 -8.87
CA GLU A 49 12.74 5.23 -10.07
C GLU A 49 11.30 4.82 -10.42
N VAL A 50 10.37 5.77 -10.29
CA VAL A 50 8.94 5.57 -10.58
C VAL A 50 8.58 6.35 -11.84
N ASP A 51 8.47 5.62 -12.95
CA ASP A 51 8.04 6.15 -14.25
C ASP A 51 6.57 6.57 -14.26
N ASP A 52 6.15 7.28 -15.31
CA ASP A 52 4.80 7.83 -15.42
C ASP A 52 3.72 6.75 -15.43
N LEU A 53 4.00 5.60 -16.03
CA LEU A 53 3.07 4.46 -16.07
C LEU A 53 2.87 3.88 -14.67
N THR A 54 3.95 3.76 -13.90
CA THR A 54 3.92 3.27 -12.52
C THR A 54 3.18 4.26 -11.62
N ARG A 55 3.39 5.58 -11.79
CA ARG A 55 2.61 6.60 -11.05
C ARG A 55 1.12 6.51 -11.37
N ALA A 56 0.77 6.31 -12.64
CA ALA A 56 -0.63 6.12 -13.04
C ALA A 56 -1.24 4.87 -12.41
N ALA A 57 -0.50 3.76 -12.37
CA ALA A 57 -0.93 2.53 -11.71
C ALA A 57 -1.12 2.69 -10.20
N LEU A 58 -0.19 3.37 -9.51
CA LEU A 58 -0.29 3.65 -8.08
C LEU A 58 -1.47 4.58 -7.75
N THR A 59 -1.73 5.57 -8.61
CA THR A 59 -2.90 6.45 -8.49
C THR A 59 -4.21 5.66 -8.60
N ALA A 60 -4.34 4.81 -9.62
CA ALA A 60 -5.52 3.96 -9.80
C ALA A 60 -5.71 2.96 -8.64
N LEU A 61 -4.61 2.43 -8.08
CA LEU A 61 -4.66 1.60 -6.87
C LEU A 61 -5.20 2.40 -5.68
N LYS A 62 -4.68 3.62 -5.44
CA LYS A 62 -5.14 4.49 -4.36
C LYS A 62 -6.63 4.82 -4.48
N GLU A 63 -7.09 5.15 -5.69
CA GLU A 63 -8.52 5.38 -5.95
C GLU A 63 -9.41 4.15 -5.67
N CYS A 64 -8.87 2.93 -5.77
CA CYS A 64 -9.59 1.73 -5.38
C CYS A 64 -9.70 1.60 -3.86
N ILE A 65 -8.63 1.94 -3.13
CA ILE A 65 -8.60 1.94 -1.67
C ILE A 65 -9.49 3.05 -1.10
N ASP A 66 -9.53 4.22 -1.74
CA ASP A 66 -10.37 5.36 -1.33
C ASP A 66 -11.87 5.10 -1.44
N LYS A 67 -12.27 4.02 -2.12
CA LYS A 67 -13.67 3.56 -2.19
C LYS A 67 -14.07 2.65 -1.03
N LEU A 68 -13.12 2.26 -0.18
CA LEU A 68 -13.42 1.49 1.04
C LEU A 68 -14.19 2.37 2.03
N SER A 69 -15.08 1.75 2.81
CA SER A 69 -15.72 2.44 3.92
C SER A 69 -14.67 2.78 4.99
N PRO A 70 -14.84 3.89 5.74
CA PRO A 70 -13.90 4.27 6.79
C PRO A 70 -13.66 3.18 7.85
N GLU A 71 -14.66 2.36 8.15
CA GLU A 71 -14.56 1.21 9.05
C GLU A 71 -13.61 0.12 8.53
N HIS A 72 -13.61 -0.16 7.22
CA HIS A 72 -12.71 -1.13 6.61
C HIS A 72 -11.29 -0.60 6.59
N VAL A 73 -11.08 0.68 6.26
CA VAL A 73 -9.75 1.32 6.32
C VAL A 73 -9.19 1.23 7.74
N LYS A 74 -9.99 1.57 8.76
CA LYS A 74 -9.59 1.46 10.17
C LYS A 74 -9.20 0.03 10.56
N ALA A 75 -9.96 -0.97 10.12
CA ALA A 75 -9.62 -2.38 10.40
C ALA A 75 -8.28 -2.79 9.78
N LEU A 76 -7.99 -2.33 8.55
CA LEU A 76 -6.71 -2.59 7.88
C LEU A 76 -5.54 -1.86 8.54
N VAL A 77 -5.72 -0.61 8.98
CA VAL A 77 -4.70 0.14 9.74
C VAL A 77 -4.37 -0.57 11.06
N ASN A 78 -5.38 -1.00 11.80
CA ASN A 78 -5.18 -1.75 13.04
C ASN A 78 -4.39 -3.05 12.82
N LEU A 79 -4.60 -3.74 11.70
CA LEU A 79 -3.86 -4.96 11.35
C LEU A 79 -2.36 -4.68 11.15
N LEU A 80 -2.00 -3.53 10.58
CA LEU A 80 -0.60 -3.12 10.39
C LEU A 80 0.08 -2.86 11.75
N VAL A 81 -0.58 -2.15 12.67
CA VAL A 81 -0.04 -1.81 14.00
C VAL A 81 0.17 -3.05 14.88
N ILE A 82 -0.67 -4.08 14.74
CA ILE A 82 -0.53 -5.33 15.52
C ILE A 82 0.72 -6.13 15.11
N ASN A 83 1.25 -5.90 13.90
CA ASN A 83 2.41 -6.63 13.35
C ASN A 83 3.66 -5.75 13.16
N SER A 84 3.66 -4.52 13.69
CA SER A 84 4.79 -3.58 13.63
C SER A 84 5.56 -3.50 14.94
#